data_AF-A0A1Y2GWU2-F1
#
_entry.id   AF-A0A1Y2GWU2-F1
#
_cell.length_a   1.000
_cell.length_b   1.000
_cell.length_c   1.000
_cell.angle_alpha   90.00
_cell.angle_beta   90.00
_cell.angle_gamma   90.00
#
_symmetry.space_group_name_H-M   'P 1'
#
loop_
_entity.id
_entity.type
_entity.pdbx_description
1 polymer ?
#
loop_
_entity_poly.entity_id
_entity_poly.type
_entity_poly.pdbx_seq_one_letter_code
_entity_poly.pdbx_strand_id
1 'polypeptide(L)'
;MPPKAVAEKKPSTGGKAPAKTAASSEKKERKPKAEGGKGRKKSRSETYSSYIYKVLKQVHPDTGISNKAMSILNSFVNDIFERIAGEASKLAAYNKRSTISSREIQTAVRLILPGELAKHAVSEGTKAVTKYTSSK
;
A
#
# COMPACT_ATOMS: atom_id res chain seq x y z
N MET A 1 -59.73 -5.70 20.32
CA MET A 1 -60.11 -6.95 19.62
C MET A 1 -58.91 -7.47 18.83
N PRO A 2 -58.45 -8.72 19.05
CA PRO A 2 -57.65 -9.52 18.08
C PRO A 2 -58.59 -10.16 17.02
N PRO A 3 -58.16 -10.81 15.90
CA PRO A 3 -56.98 -11.68 15.62
C PRO A 3 -56.09 -11.18 14.43
N LYS A 4 -54.85 -11.63 14.11
CA LYS A 4 -54.15 -12.94 13.93
C LYS A 4 -54.25 -13.61 12.52
N ALA A 5 -53.18 -13.41 11.72
CA ALA A 5 -52.52 -14.32 10.73
C ALA A 5 -53.31 -14.77 9.45
N VAL A 6 -52.78 -15.48 8.41
CA VAL A 6 -51.50 -16.24 8.18
C VAL A 6 -51.07 -16.30 6.68
N ALA A 7 -49.79 -16.66 6.41
CA ALA A 7 -49.27 -17.54 5.33
C ALA A 7 -48.76 -17.03 3.94
N GLU A 8 -47.72 -17.73 3.45
CA GLU A 8 -46.92 -17.54 2.22
C GLU A 8 -47.44 -18.31 0.97
N LYS A 9 -46.97 -17.95 -0.23
CA LYS A 9 -46.34 -18.89 -1.21
C LYS A 9 -45.78 -18.26 -2.51
N LYS A 10 -44.55 -18.65 -2.87
CA LYS A 10 -44.05 -18.88 -4.26
C LYS A 10 -44.38 -20.36 -4.64
N PRO A 11 -44.37 -20.86 -5.91
CA PRO A 11 -43.34 -20.64 -6.95
C PRO A 11 -43.85 -20.63 -8.44
N SER A 12 -43.13 -20.05 -9.42
CA SER A 12 -42.23 -20.69 -10.43
C SER A 12 -42.83 -21.26 -11.75
N THR A 13 -42.13 -20.94 -12.85
CA THR A 13 -41.91 -21.70 -14.12
C THR A 13 -43.05 -22.03 -15.10
N GLY A 14 -42.86 -21.57 -16.35
CA GLY A 14 -42.78 -22.49 -17.51
C GLY A 14 -43.82 -22.31 -18.65
N GLY A 15 -43.36 -21.96 -19.86
CA GLY A 15 -44.19 -21.94 -21.08
C GLY A 15 -43.37 -21.50 -22.31
N LYS A 16 -43.55 -22.13 -23.48
CA LYS A 16 -42.60 -22.12 -24.61
C LYS A 16 -43.31 -21.85 -25.95
N ALA A 17 -42.76 -20.92 -26.75
CA ALA A 17 -42.76 -20.72 -28.24
C ALA A 17 -43.78 -21.49 -29.15
N PRO A 18 -44.22 -20.99 -30.35
CA PRO A 18 -43.28 -20.53 -31.40
C PRO A 18 -43.74 -19.60 -32.59
N ALA A 19 -42.75 -19.23 -33.41
CA ALA A 19 -42.72 -19.17 -34.91
C ALA A 19 -43.11 -17.93 -35.77
N LYS A 20 -42.07 -17.39 -36.43
CA LYS A 20 -41.94 -16.96 -37.87
C LYS A 20 -42.72 -15.75 -38.43
N THR A 21 -41.97 -14.72 -38.86
CA THR A 21 -41.86 -14.33 -40.30
C THR A 21 -40.63 -13.41 -40.54
N ALA A 22 -40.34 -13.07 -41.80
CA ALA A 22 -39.00 -12.65 -42.27
C ALA A 22 -38.76 -11.14 -42.41
N ALA A 23 -37.49 -10.71 -42.33
CA ALA A 23 -36.94 -9.58 -43.09
C ALA A 23 -35.40 -9.65 -43.16
N SER A 24 -34.83 -9.25 -44.29
CA SER A 24 -33.39 -9.31 -44.60
C SER A 24 -32.61 -8.09 -44.06
N SER A 25 -31.34 -8.26 -43.67
CA SER A 25 -30.30 -7.21 -43.80
C SER A 25 -28.88 -7.77 -43.67
N GLU A 26 -28.16 -7.63 -44.77
CA GLU A 26 -26.71 -7.60 -45.02
C GLU A 26 -25.68 -8.00 -43.94
N LYS A 27 -24.73 -8.83 -44.40
CA LYS A 27 -23.51 -9.24 -43.70
C LYS A 27 -22.61 -8.03 -43.39
N LYS A 28 -22.57 -7.60 -42.12
CA LYS A 28 -21.51 -6.71 -41.63
C LYS A 28 -20.31 -7.55 -41.19
N GLU A 29 -19.20 -7.42 -41.91
CA GLU A 29 -17.99 -8.23 -41.72
C GLU A 29 -17.45 -8.15 -40.28
N ARG A 30 -17.32 -9.32 -39.62
CA ARG A 30 -16.64 -9.42 -38.34
C ARG A 30 -15.12 -9.41 -38.59
N LYS A 31 -14.49 -8.23 -38.48
CA LYS A 31 -13.03 -8.16 -38.30
C LYS A 31 -12.64 -9.02 -37.09
N PRO A 32 -11.62 -9.89 -37.19
CA PRO A 32 -11.19 -10.70 -36.05
C PRO A 32 -10.68 -9.78 -34.94
N LYS A 33 -11.11 -10.02 -33.69
CA LYS A 33 -10.49 -9.40 -32.53
C LYS A 33 -9.05 -9.90 -32.46
N ALA A 34 -8.09 -8.98 -32.53
CA ALA A 34 -6.68 -9.30 -32.35
C ALA A 34 -6.46 -9.85 -30.94
N GLU A 35 -6.28 -11.16 -30.85
CA GLU A 35 -5.94 -11.88 -29.62
C GLU A 35 -4.46 -11.62 -29.28
N GLY A 36 -4.22 -10.49 -28.60
CA GLY A 36 -2.86 -9.98 -28.40
C GLY A 36 -2.73 -8.98 -27.26
N GLY A 37 -3.69 -8.94 -26.34
CA GLY A 37 -3.67 -8.08 -25.17
C GLY A 37 -2.65 -8.55 -24.13
N LYS A 38 -1.35 -8.35 -24.40
CA LYS A 38 -0.29 -8.47 -23.38
C LYS A 38 -0.58 -7.44 -22.29
N GLY A 39 -1.29 -7.88 -21.24
CA GLY A 39 -1.67 -7.05 -20.10
C GLY A 39 -0.42 -6.35 -19.57
N ARG A 40 -0.41 -5.02 -19.65
CA ARG A 40 0.71 -4.18 -19.26
C ARG A 40 0.99 -4.43 -17.78
N LYS A 41 1.99 -5.28 -17.49
CA LYS A 41 2.36 -5.66 -16.11
C LYS A 41 2.56 -4.35 -15.34
N LYS A 42 1.65 -4.05 -14.41
CA LYS A 42 1.73 -2.86 -13.57
C LYS A 42 3.06 -2.98 -12.82
N SER A 43 3.99 -2.07 -13.08
CA SER A 43 5.25 -2.05 -12.35
C SER A 43 4.93 -2.00 -10.86
N ARG A 44 5.58 -2.87 -10.08
CA ARG A 44 5.39 -2.91 -8.64
C ARG A 44 5.98 -1.62 -8.07
N SER A 45 5.14 -0.62 -7.84
CA SER A 45 5.50 0.54 -7.05
C SER A 45 5.72 0.05 -5.61
N GLU A 46 6.99 -0.07 -5.23
CA GLU A 46 7.37 -0.33 -3.86
C GLU A 46 7.08 0.93 -3.04
N THR A 47 6.16 0.80 -2.08
CA THR A 47 5.71 1.91 -1.24
C THR A 47 5.64 1.45 0.20
N TYR A 48 5.80 2.39 1.13
CA TYR A 48 5.72 2.13 2.55
C TYR A 48 4.28 1.94 3.06
N SER A 49 3.29 2.02 2.16
CA SER A 49 1.84 2.04 2.47
C SER A 49 1.38 0.92 3.42
N SER A 50 1.87 -0.31 3.24
CA SER A 50 1.50 -1.44 4.09
C SER A 50 2.09 -1.33 5.51
N TYR A 51 3.29 -0.76 5.65
CA TYR A 51 3.95 -0.54 6.94
C TYR A 51 3.32 0.65 7.67
N ILE A 52 3.05 1.75 6.95
CA ILE A 52 2.35 2.93 7.48
C ILE A 52 0.98 2.51 8.06
N TYR A 53 0.22 1.67 7.36
CA TYR A 53 -1.07 1.17 7.86
C TYR A 53 -0.92 0.27 9.11
N LYS A 54 0.09 -0.61 9.15
CA LYS A 54 0.38 -1.45 10.32
C LYS A 54 0.74 -0.62 11.56
N VAL A 55 1.60 0.39 11.40
CA VAL A 55 1.98 1.30 12.48
C VAL A 55 0.76 2.11 12.95
N LEU A 56 -0.06 2.63 12.01
CA LEU A 56 -1.30 3.33 12.36
C LEU A 56 -2.23 2.46 13.22
N LYS A 57 -2.46 1.21 12.84
CA LYS A 57 -3.32 0.29 13.61
C LYS A 57 -2.72 -0.15 14.95
N GLN A 58 -1.40 -0.06 15.12
CA GLN A 58 -0.75 -0.29 16.42
C GLN A 58 -0.98 0.86 17.41
N VAL A 59 -1.11 2.12 16.94
CA VAL A 59 -1.35 3.29 17.80
C VAL A 59 -2.83 3.67 17.91
N HIS A 60 -3.61 3.49 16.84
CA HIS A 60 -5.03 3.85 16.75
C HIS A 60 -5.81 2.77 15.96
N PRO A 61 -6.28 1.70 16.64
CA PRO A 61 -6.97 0.58 16.01
C PRO A 61 -8.22 0.96 15.21
N ASP A 62 -8.98 1.96 15.65
CA ASP A 62 -10.26 2.33 15.04
C ASP A 62 -10.14 3.43 13.96
N THR A 63 -9.00 4.10 13.87
CA THR A 63 -8.77 5.20 12.92
C THR A 63 -8.40 4.69 11.53
N GLY A 64 -8.96 5.32 10.48
CA GLY A 64 -8.60 5.09 9.08
C GLY A 64 -7.72 6.19 8.50
N ILE A 65 -7.04 5.92 7.38
CA ILE A 65 -6.25 6.91 6.63
C ILE A 65 -6.76 7.01 5.19
N SER A 66 -6.87 8.23 4.67
CA SER A 66 -7.28 8.46 3.27
C SER A 66 -6.13 8.19 2.29
N ASN A 67 -6.45 7.86 1.04
CA ASN A 67 -5.45 7.63 0.00
C ASN A 67 -4.52 8.84 -0.21
N LYS A 68 -5.04 10.07 -0.08
CA LYS A 68 -4.23 11.30 -0.19
C LYS A 68 -3.24 11.44 0.98
N ALA A 69 -3.69 11.17 2.21
CA ALA A 69 -2.83 11.18 3.39
C ALA A 69 -1.77 10.05 3.32
N MET A 70 -2.14 8.86 2.83
CA MET A 70 -1.19 7.77 2.61
C MET A 70 -0.07 8.15 1.62
N SER A 71 -0.40 8.82 0.50
CA SER A 71 0.61 9.32 -0.43
C SER A 71 1.55 10.34 0.21
N ILE A 72 1.02 11.27 1.03
CA ILE A 72 1.83 12.26 1.75
C ILE A 72 2.79 11.57 2.73
N LEU A 73 2.32 10.60 3.52
CA LEU A 73 3.17 9.85 4.44
C LEU A 73 4.22 8.99 3.72
N ASN A 74 3.89 8.40 2.57
CA ASN A 74 4.86 7.68 1.76
C ASN A 74 5.98 8.63 1.25
N SER A 75 5.62 9.83 0.77
CA SER A 75 6.63 10.83 0.37
C SER A 75 7.47 11.32 1.56
N PHE A 76 6.86 11.54 2.73
CA PHE A 76 7.57 11.91 3.96
C PHE A 76 8.61 10.87 4.38
N VAL A 77 8.28 9.57 4.32
CA VAL A 77 9.25 8.50 4.64
C VAL A 77 10.43 8.51 3.67
N ASN A 78 10.20 8.76 2.38
CA ASN A 78 11.28 8.84 1.39
C ASN A 78 12.16 10.10 1.60
N ASP A 79 11.56 11.27 1.84
CA ASP A 79 12.30 12.52 2.12
C ASP A 79 13.21 12.38 3.35
N ILE A 80 12.71 11.82 4.46
CA ILE A 80 13.52 11.57 5.65
C ILE A 80 14.59 10.50 5.40
N PHE A 81 14.28 9.44 4.64
CA PHE A 81 15.26 8.41 4.27
C PHE A 81 16.40 8.98 3.44
N GLU A 82 16.10 9.75 2.39
CA GLU A 82 17.11 10.35 1.50
C GLU A 82 17.99 11.35 2.25
N ARG A 83 17.41 12.18 3.13
CA ARG A 83 18.20 13.07 4.01
C ARG A 83 19.17 12.28 4.90
N ILE A 84 18.70 11.24 5.59
CA ILE A 84 19.54 10.44 6.50
C ILE A 84 20.63 9.69 5.72
N ALA A 85 20.28 9.07 4.60
CA ALA A 85 21.24 8.35 3.76
C ALA A 85 22.30 9.30 3.16
N GLY A 86 21.88 10.47 2.68
CA GLY A 86 22.78 11.50 2.16
C GLY A 86 23.77 12.00 3.20
N GLU A 87 23.30 12.31 4.42
CA GLU A 87 24.18 12.80 5.49
C GLU A 87 25.09 11.70 6.05
N ALA A 88 24.59 10.47 6.20
CA ALA A 88 25.40 9.32 6.60
C ALA A 88 26.49 8.98 5.57
N SER A 89 26.21 9.16 4.27
CA SER A 89 27.18 9.02 3.18
C SER A 89 28.30 10.07 3.28
N LYS A 90 27.97 11.34 3.50
CA LYS A 90 28.97 12.40 3.77
C LYS A 90 29.83 12.08 4.99
N LEU A 91 29.20 11.63 6.09
CA LEU A 91 29.93 11.25 7.32
C LEU A 91 30.89 10.09 7.09
N ALA A 92 30.51 9.07 6.30
CA ALA A 92 31.41 7.99 5.92
C ALA A 92 32.59 8.51 5.07
N ALA A 93 32.32 9.39 4.09
CA ALA A 93 33.33 10.00 3.24
C ALA A 93 34.33 10.87 4.02
N TYR A 94 33.86 11.73 4.95
CA TYR A 94 34.73 12.54 5.81
C TYR A 94 35.65 11.67 6.68
N ASN A 95 35.15 10.54 7.16
CA ASN A 95 35.94 9.57 7.93
C ASN A 95 36.76 8.60 7.05
N LYS A 96 36.79 8.81 5.72
CA LYS A 96 37.49 7.97 4.72
C LYS A 96 37.09 6.50 4.78
N ARG A 97 35.82 6.21 5.07
CA ARG A 97 35.25 4.86 5.15
C ARG A 97 34.36 4.57 3.95
N SER A 98 34.58 3.41 3.32
CA SER A 98 33.74 2.90 2.23
C SER A 98 32.44 2.23 2.70
N THR A 99 32.23 2.12 4.02
CA THR A 99 31.09 1.42 4.63
C THR A 99 30.35 2.35 5.58
N ILE A 100 29.05 2.53 5.35
CA ILE A 100 28.15 3.22 6.29
C ILE A 100 27.76 2.22 7.39
N SER A 101 28.11 2.49 8.64
CA SER A 101 27.71 1.67 9.79
C SER A 101 26.53 2.30 10.55
N SER A 102 26.04 1.60 11.58
CA SER A 102 25.03 2.13 12.49
C SER A 102 25.47 3.44 13.17
N ARG A 103 26.78 3.70 13.31
CA ARG A 103 27.33 4.94 13.90
C ARG A 103 27.11 6.16 13.00
N GLU A 104 27.35 6.04 11.70
CA GLU A 104 27.12 7.13 10.74
C GLU A 104 25.61 7.42 10.64
N ILE A 105 24.76 6.39 10.61
CA ILE A 105 23.29 6.55 10.65
C ILE A 105 22.84 7.25 11.94
N GLN A 106 23.30 6.80 13.11
CA GLN A 106 22.93 7.40 14.41
C GLN A 106 23.39 8.86 14.51
N THR A 107 24.51 9.21 13.88
CA THR A 107 25.02 10.59 13.85
C THR A 107 24.23 11.46 12.88
N ALA A 108 23.92 10.97 11.67
CA ALA A 108 23.05 11.63 10.71
C ALA A 108 21.66 11.94 11.30
N VAL A 109 21.05 10.99 12.02
CA VAL A 109 19.77 11.19 12.72
C VAL A 109 19.82 12.35 13.72
N ARG A 110 20.93 12.52 14.45
CA ARG A 110 21.13 13.65 15.39
C ARG A 110 21.34 15.00 14.70
N LEU A 111 21.83 15.01 13.45
CA LEU A 111 22.01 16.24 12.66
C LEU A 111 20.72 16.68 11.98
N ILE A 112 19.86 15.73 11.60
CA ILE A 112 18.65 15.99 10.81
C ILE A 112 17.42 16.25 11.68
N LEU A 113 17.29 15.57 12.82
CA LEU A 113 16.14 15.72 13.71
C LEU A 113 16.44 16.70 14.85
N PRO A 114 15.52 17.64 15.18
CA PRO A 114 15.73 18.57 16.28
C PRO A 114 15.42 17.97 17.66
N GLY A 115 16.18 18.37 18.68
CA GLY A 115 15.83 18.22 20.10
C GLY A 115 15.40 16.81 20.53
N GLU A 116 14.22 16.70 21.15
CA GLU A 116 13.68 15.43 21.67
C GLU A 116 13.42 14.38 20.56
N LEU A 117 13.13 14.80 19.33
CA LEU A 117 12.91 13.87 18.22
C LEU A 117 14.17 13.06 17.90
N ALA A 118 15.35 13.69 17.93
CA ALA A 118 16.62 12.99 17.79
C ALA A 118 16.86 12.00 18.93
N LYS A 119 16.56 12.38 20.18
CA LYS A 119 16.72 11.49 21.35
C LYS A 119 15.84 10.24 21.23
N HIS A 120 14.57 10.42 20.88
CA HIS A 120 13.62 9.30 20.68
C HIS A 120 14.05 8.42 19.50
N ALA A 121 14.36 9.00 18.33
CA ALA A 121 14.78 8.24 17.16
C ALA A 121 16.07 7.42 17.40
N VAL A 122 17.05 8.00 18.11
CA VAL A 122 18.27 7.28 18.51
C VAL A 122 17.98 6.16 19.51
N SER A 123 17.07 6.38 20.46
CA SER A 123 16.66 5.35 21.42
C SER A 123 16.01 4.16 20.72
N GLU A 124 14.99 4.39 19.88
CA GLU A 124 14.32 3.34 19.11
C GLU A 124 15.26 2.62 18.14
N GLY A 125 16.14 3.36 17.44
CA GLY A 125 17.15 2.77 16.57
C GLY A 125 18.11 1.85 17.32
N THR A 126 18.55 2.25 18.52
CA THR A 126 19.43 1.43 19.37
C THR A 126 18.72 0.16 19.84
N LYS A 127 17.48 0.26 20.34
CA LYS A 127 16.65 -0.89 20.73
C LYS A 127 16.47 -1.89 19.58
N ALA A 128 16.21 -1.39 18.38
CA ALA A 128 16.03 -2.23 17.19
C ALA A 128 17.30 -3.00 16.82
N VAL A 129 18.48 -2.36 16.88
CA VAL A 129 19.77 -3.03 16.65
C VAL A 129 20.03 -4.09 17.72
N THR A 130 19.86 -3.77 19.01
CA THR A 130 20.04 -4.76 20.09
C THR A 130 19.12 -5.96 19.91
N LYS A 131 17.82 -5.74 19.65
CA LYS A 131 16.86 -6.82 19.40
C LYS A 131 17.26 -7.69 18.21
N TYR A 132 17.73 -7.08 17.11
CA TYR A 132 18.19 -7.82 15.94
C TYR A 132 19.41 -8.70 16.26
N THR A 133 20.41 -8.16 16.98
CA THR A 133 21.60 -8.92 17.39
C THR A 133 21.28 -10.06 18.36
N SER A 134 20.32 -9.87 19.28
CA SER A 134 19.88 -10.91 20.23
C SER A 134 18.93 -11.95 19.63
N SER A 135 18.42 -11.76 18.41
CA SER A 135 17.51 -12.70 17.73
C SER A 135 18.24 -13.62 16.73
N LYS A 136 19.57 -13.72 16.84
CA LYS A 136 20.46 -14.45 15.94
C LYS A 136 21.21 -15.55 16.69
#